data_AF-A0A8W8IQ81-F1
#
_entry.id   AF-A0A8W8IQ81-F1
#
_cell.length_a   1.000
_cell.length_b   1.000
_cell.length_c   1.000
_cell.angle_alpha   90.00
_cell.angle_beta   90.00
_cell.angle_gamma   90.00
#
_symmetry.space_group_name_H-M   'P 1'
#
loop_
_entity.id
_entity.type
_entity.pdbx_description
1 polymer ?
#
loop_
_entity_poly.entity_id
_entity_poly.type
_entity_poly.pdbx_seq_one_letter_code
_entity_poly.pdbx_strand_id
1 'polypeptide(L)'
;MVVVVHSQETRVPDCPSGFRSMWTGFSFMMTSGSGGRSAGQALESPGSCLEDFRATSFIECHGNGRCNHYATSYSFWLATLRVPNPDIGHVGGWLSGAAHQSLQSVCTPVAGLR
;
A
#
# COMPACT_ATOMS: atom_id res chain seq x y z
N MET A 1 -8.88 -19.45 1.79
CA MET A 1 -7.87 -18.71 2.58
C MET A 1 -7.05 -17.87 1.63
N VAL A 2 -6.69 -16.64 2.00
CA VAL A 2 -5.81 -15.75 1.24
C VAL A 2 -4.66 -15.34 2.16
N VAL A 3 -3.46 -15.22 1.62
CA VAL A 3 -2.27 -14.74 2.33
C VAL A 3 -1.74 -13.52 1.60
N VAL A 4 -1.23 -12.58 2.38
CA VAL A 4 -0.64 -11.34 1.92
C VAL A 4 0.84 -11.34 2.30
N VAL A 5 1.71 -11.01 1.34
CA VAL A 5 3.16 -10.90 1.56
C VAL A 5 3.65 -9.54 1.12
N HIS A 6 4.16 -8.75 2.05
CA HIS A 6 4.85 -7.49 1.77
C HIS A 6 6.36 -7.73 1.66
N SER A 7 7.01 -7.20 0.63
CA SER A 7 8.46 -7.37 0.44
C SER A 7 9.30 -6.42 1.30
N GLN A 8 8.77 -5.23 1.59
CA GLN A 8 9.55 -4.08 2.06
C GLN A 8 10.76 -3.77 1.16
N GLU A 9 10.60 -4.04 -0.14
CA GLU A 9 11.54 -3.83 -1.22
C GLU A 9 10.80 -3.32 -2.47
N THR A 10 11.54 -2.88 -3.49
CA THR A 10 10.97 -2.53 -4.81
C THR A 10 10.75 -3.75 -5.71
N ARG A 11 10.78 -4.96 -5.14
CA ARG A 11 10.62 -6.22 -5.86
C ARG A 11 9.39 -6.96 -5.33
N VAL A 12 8.57 -7.46 -6.23
CA VAL A 12 7.41 -8.29 -5.89
C VAL A 12 7.88 -9.54 -5.12
N PRO A 13 7.33 -9.81 -3.93
CA PRO A 13 7.69 -10.99 -3.16
C PRO A 13 7.02 -12.24 -3.75
N ASP A 14 7.71 -13.38 -3.70
CA ASP A 14 7.13 -14.66 -4.08
C ASP A 14 6.07 -15.10 -3.07
N CYS A 15 5.04 -15.81 -3.54
CA CYS A 15 4.08 -16.44 -2.64
C CYS A 15 4.73 -17.60 -1.87
N PRO A 16 4.28 -17.90 -0.64
CA PRO A 16 4.78 -19.04 0.13
C PRO A 16 4.54 -20.37 -0.60
N SER A 17 5.31 -21.40 -0.24
CA SER A 17 5.12 -22.75 -0.79
C SER A 17 3.67 -23.23 -0.60
N GLY A 18 3.10 -23.83 -1.64
CA GLY A 18 1.70 -24.25 -1.67
C GLY A 18 0.69 -23.15 -2.04
N PHE A 19 1.15 -21.92 -2.30
CA PHE A 19 0.32 -20.81 -2.76
C PHE A 19 0.73 -20.34 -4.15
N ARG A 20 -0.22 -19.75 -4.87
CA ARG A 20 -0.01 -19.04 -6.15
C ARG A 20 -0.43 -17.57 -6.02
N SER A 21 0.23 -16.71 -6.79
CA SER A 21 -0.14 -15.30 -6.87
C SER A 21 -1.51 -15.12 -7.52
N MET A 22 -2.34 -14.28 -6.92
CA MET A 22 -3.58 -13.79 -7.51
C MET A 22 -3.34 -12.44 -8.19
N TRP A 23 -2.80 -11.47 -7.44
CA TRP A 23 -2.38 -10.17 -7.96
C TRP A 23 -1.22 -9.60 -7.13
N THR A 24 -0.61 -8.55 -7.66
CA THR A 24 0.55 -7.87 -7.07
C THR A 24 0.31 -6.38 -7.09
N GLY A 25 0.92 -5.65 -6.17
CA GLY A 25 0.72 -4.21 -6.07
C GLY A 25 1.62 -3.55 -5.03
N PHE A 26 1.24 -2.34 -4.65
CA PHE A 26 1.92 -1.53 -3.65
C PHE A 26 1.31 -1.75 -2.26
N SER A 27 2.17 -1.69 -1.24
CA SER A 27 1.82 -1.93 0.16
C SER A 27 1.15 -0.70 0.79
N PHE A 28 -0.17 -0.61 0.68
CA PHE A 28 -0.99 0.43 1.25
C PHE A 28 -1.30 0.16 2.73
N MET A 29 -1.18 1.20 3.58
CA MET A 29 -1.42 1.07 5.02
C MET A 29 -2.65 1.86 5.46
N MET A 30 -2.70 3.16 5.18
CA MET A 30 -3.76 4.02 5.67
C MET A 30 -3.91 5.31 4.84
N THR A 31 -5.04 5.98 4.98
CA THR A 31 -5.26 7.36 4.54
C THR A 31 -5.49 8.28 5.72
N SER A 32 -5.22 9.56 5.53
CA SER A 32 -5.65 10.66 6.40
C SER A 32 -6.28 11.75 5.54
N GLY A 33 -7.39 12.32 6.00
CA GLY A 33 -8.16 13.34 5.30
C GLY A 33 -8.55 14.52 6.20
N SER A 34 -9.56 15.27 5.79
CA SER A 34 -9.97 16.49 6.49
C SER A 34 -10.26 16.26 7.98
N GLY A 35 -9.77 17.18 8.82
CA GLY A 35 -9.96 17.13 10.27
C GLY A 35 -9.19 16.01 10.99
N GLY A 36 -8.18 15.42 10.35
CA GLY A 36 -7.37 14.33 10.93
C GLY A 36 -8.09 12.98 10.93
N ARG A 37 -9.18 12.85 10.17
CA ARG A 37 -9.88 11.58 9.98
C ARG A 37 -8.97 10.62 9.22
N SER A 38 -8.79 9.43 9.75
CA SER A 38 -7.98 8.39 9.12
C SER A 38 -8.77 7.10 8.94
N ALA A 39 -8.42 6.35 7.91
CA ALA A 39 -8.93 5.01 7.67
C ALA A 39 -7.76 4.12 7.25
N GLY A 40 -7.68 2.92 7.78
CA GLY A 40 -6.62 1.98 7.48
C GLY A 40 -7.18 0.62 7.12
N GLN A 41 -6.32 -0.25 6.62
CA GLN A 41 -6.59 -1.67 6.44
C GLN A 41 -5.52 -2.46 7.21
N ALA A 42 -5.89 -3.64 7.68
CA ALA A 42 -4.92 -4.56 8.27
C ALA A 42 -3.91 -4.97 7.17
N LEU A 43 -2.62 -5.09 7.51
CA LEU A 43 -1.60 -5.42 6.51
C LEU A 43 -1.82 -6.83 5.95
N GLU A 44 -2.36 -7.75 6.74
CA GLU A 44 -2.74 -9.09 6.29
C GLU A 44 -4.01 -9.12 5.40
N SER A 45 -4.74 -8.01 5.29
CA SER A 45 -5.92 -7.91 4.45
C SER A 45 -5.51 -7.75 2.99
N PRO A 46 -6.18 -8.41 2.02
CA PRO A 46 -5.95 -8.16 0.60
C PRO A 46 -6.14 -6.68 0.20
N GLY A 47 -6.92 -5.92 0.98
CA GLY A 47 -7.11 -4.48 0.78
C GLY A 47 -5.86 -3.63 1.03
N SER A 48 -4.79 -4.18 1.61
CA SER A 48 -3.49 -3.52 1.69
C SER A 48 -2.71 -3.57 0.37
N CYS A 49 -3.12 -4.39 -0.61
CA CYS A 49 -2.45 -4.53 -1.91
C CYS A 49 -3.17 -3.77 -3.02
N LEU A 50 -2.80 -2.51 -3.24
CA LEU A 50 -3.35 -1.72 -4.36
C LEU A 50 -2.48 -1.90 -5.61
N GLU A 51 -3.08 -2.37 -6.71
CA GLU A 51 -2.37 -2.65 -7.97
C GLU A 51 -1.68 -1.40 -8.54
N ASP A 52 -2.32 -0.23 -8.38
CA ASP A 52 -1.80 1.06 -8.83
C ASP A 52 -1.39 1.95 -7.66
N PHE A 53 -0.17 2.49 -7.72
CA PHE A 53 0.26 3.53 -6.80
C PHE A 53 -0.39 4.87 -7.15
N ARG A 54 -0.93 5.55 -6.14
CA ARG A 54 -1.38 6.95 -6.23
C ARG A 54 -0.94 7.69 -4.96
N ALA A 55 -0.24 8.81 -5.12
CA ALA A 55 0.16 9.65 -3.99
C ALA A 55 -1.05 10.04 -3.10
N THR A 56 -2.21 10.27 -3.73
CA THR A 56 -3.52 10.38 -3.06
C THR A 56 -4.45 9.32 -3.65
N SER A 57 -4.69 8.23 -2.89
CA SER A 57 -5.45 7.05 -3.32
C SER A 57 -6.95 7.12 -3.04
N PHE A 58 -7.48 8.28 -2.64
CA PHE A 58 -8.89 8.48 -2.36
C PHE A 58 -9.37 9.88 -2.76
N ILE A 59 -10.69 10.04 -2.84
CA ILE A 59 -11.38 11.32 -3.08
C ILE A 59 -12.34 11.58 -1.92
N GLU A 60 -12.39 12.81 -1.42
CA GLU A 60 -13.28 13.20 -0.33
C GLU A 60 -14.53 13.86 -0.92
N CYS A 61 -15.72 13.40 -0.50
CA CYS A 61 -17.01 13.91 -0.95
C CYS A 61 -17.79 14.50 0.22
N HIS A 62 -18.50 15.60 -0.04
CA HIS A 62 -19.39 16.25 0.93
C HIS A 62 -20.87 16.00 0.62
N GLY A 63 -21.75 16.21 1.61
CA GLY A 63 -23.19 15.94 1.49
C GLY A 63 -23.93 16.76 0.41
N ASN A 64 -23.30 17.79 -0.15
CA ASN A 64 -23.82 18.54 -1.30
C ASN A 64 -23.45 17.91 -2.66
N GLY A 65 -22.85 16.72 -2.67
CA GLY A 65 -22.46 15.99 -3.88
C GLY A 65 -21.15 16.44 -4.53
N ARG A 66 -20.43 17.41 -3.94
CA ARG A 66 -19.09 17.80 -4.44
C ARG A 66 -18.02 16.87 -3.89
N CYS A 67 -17.13 16.41 -4.77
CA CYS A 67 -15.97 15.60 -4.44
C CYS A 67 -14.70 16.30 -4.91
N ASN A 68 -13.63 16.23 -4.12
CA ASN A 68 -12.33 16.80 -4.50
C ASN A 68 -11.17 16.07 -3.83
N HIS A 69 -9.99 16.26 -4.40
CA HIS A 69 -8.73 16.01 -3.70
C HIS A 69 -8.33 17.26 -2.94
N TYR A 70 -7.98 17.11 -1.67
CA TYR A 70 -7.56 18.22 -0.83
C TYR A 70 -6.07 18.11 -0.54
N ALA A 71 -5.40 19.24 -0.32
CA ALA A 71 -3.99 19.25 0.06
C ALA A 71 -3.72 18.55 1.41
N THR A 72 -4.77 18.33 2.21
CA THR A 72 -4.74 17.59 3.48
C THR A 72 -5.02 16.10 3.31
N SER A 73 -5.20 15.61 2.08
CA SER A 73 -5.44 14.20 1.78
C SER A 73 -4.12 13.46 1.59
N TYR A 74 -3.77 12.60 2.55
CA TYR A 74 -2.54 11.82 2.55
C TYR A 74 -2.85 10.33 2.44
N SER A 75 -2.05 9.61 1.66
CA SER A 75 -2.01 8.15 1.65
C SER A 75 -0.64 7.69 2.16
N PHE A 76 -0.65 6.68 3.02
CA PHE A 76 0.53 6.12 3.66
C PHE A 76 0.77 4.71 3.14
N TRP A 77 2.03 4.45 2.81
CA TRP A 77 2.50 3.26 2.12
C TRP A 77 3.73 2.73 2.85
N LEU A 78 3.93 1.41 2.87
CA LEU A 78 5.16 0.85 3.44
C LEU A 78 6.36 1.22 2.56
N ALA A 79 7.39 1.79 3.18
CA ALA A 79 8.64 2.09 2.52
C ALA A 79 9.53 0.85 2.36
N THR A 80 10.52 0.94 1.47
CA THR A 80 11.58 -0.06 1.39
C THR A 80 12.59 0.07 2.53
N LEU A 81 13.08 -1.05 3.06
CA LEU A 81 14.07 -1.04 4.15
C LEU A 81 15.54 -0.95 3.70
N ARG A 82 15.84 -1.14 2.40
CA ARG A 82 17.21 -1.06 1.85
C ARG A 82 17.69 0.36 1.59
N VAL A 83 17.54 1.26 2.56
CA VAL A 83 18.16 2.58 2.50
C VAL A 83 18.91 2.84 3.80
N PRO A 84 20.25 2.66 3.86
CA PRO A 84 21.05 3.33 4.87
C PRO A 84 21.21 4.78 4.41
N ASN A 85 20.14 5.59 4.46
CA ASN A 85 20.27 7.04 4.29
C ASN A 85 20.16 7.71 5.66
N PRO A 86 21.16 8.50 6.08
CA PRO A 86 21.14 9.25 7.34
C PRO A 86 20.10 10.38 7.39
N ASP A 87 19.31 10.59 6.32
CA ASP A 87 18.36 11.71 6.18
C ASP A 87 16.89 11.29 6.34
N ILE A 88 16.56 10.51 7.37
CA ILE A 88 15.16 10.27 7.82
C ILE A 88 14.49 11.59 8.33
N GLY A 89 15.17 12.74 8.22
CA GLY A 89 14.68 14.07 8.60
C GLY A 89 13.80 14.80 7.57
N HIS A 90 13.76 14.39 6.29
CA HIS A 90 13.02 15.12 5.24
C HIS A 90 12.15 14.19 4.35
N VAL A 91 11.15 13.59 4.97
CA VAL A 91 10.19 12.60 4.42
C VAL A 91 9.31 13.17 3.27
N GLY A 92 9.14 14.49 3.18
CA GLY A 92 8.04 15.09 2.40
C GLY A 92 8.16 15.05 0.86
N GLY A 93 9.36 14.95 0.29
CA GLY A 93 9.56 15.08 -1.17
C GLY A 93 10.02 13.81 -1.91
N TRP A 94 10.72 12.91 -1.22
CA TRP A 94 11.34 11.73 -1.84
C TRP A 94 10.43 10.49 -1.84
N LEU A 95 9.54 10.37 -0.85
CA LEU A 95 8.60 9.25 -0.72
C LEU A 95 7.31 9.44 -1.52
N SER A 96 7.15 10.57 -2.20
CA SER A 96 5.97 10.88 -3.02
C SER A 96 5.90 10.05 -4.31
N GLY A 97 7.00 9.39 -4.69
CA GLY A 97 7.09 8.55 -5.89
C GLY A 97 7.00 7.05 -5.59
N ALA A 98 6.45 6.30 -6.56
CA ALA A 98 6.33 4.84 -6.49
C ALA A 98 7.67 4.10 -6.31
N ALA A 99 8.79 4.73 -6.69
CA ALA A 99 10.12 4.13 -6.69
C ALA A 99 10.65 3.71 -5.31
N HIS A 100 10.10 4.26 -4.22
CA HIS A 100 10.52 3.96 -2.85
C HIS A 100 9.47 3.15 -2.06
N GLN A 101 8.44 2.66 -2.75
CA GLN A 101 7.32 1.97 -2.13
C GLN A 101 7.51 0.45 -2.18
N SER A 102 7.14 -0.20 -1.07
CA SER A 102 7.17 -1.65 -0.92
C SER A 102 6.15 -2.32 -1.85
N LEU A 103 6.61 -3.29 -2.62
CA LEU A 103 5.72 -4.17 -3.40
C LEU A 103 5.21 -5.35 -2.57
N GLN A 104 4.08 -5.90 -2.99
CA GLN A 104 3.33 -6.93 -2.29
C GLN A 104 2.70 -7.92 -3.27
N SER A 105 2.48 -9.14 -2.80
CA SER A 105 1.72 -10.18 -3.49
C SER A 105 0.54 -10.64 -2.64
N VAL A 106 -0.62 -10.83 -3.28
CA VAL A 106 -1.77 -11.52 -2.68
C VAL A 106 -1.84 -12.93 -3.24
N CYS A 107 -1.95 -13.91 -2.35
CA CYS A 107 -1.70 -15.31 -2.64
C CYS A 107 -2.88 -16.19 -2.24
N THR A 108 -3.19 -17.21 -3.03
CA THR A 108 -4.23 -18.22 -2.74
C THR A 108 -3.65 -19.63 -2.79
N PRO A 109 -4.15 -20.60 -2.00
CA PRO A 109 -3.68 -21.98 -2.06
C PRO A 109 -3.80 -22.56 -3.48
N VAL A 110 -2.82 -23.36 -3.86
CA VAL A 110 -2.89 -24.16 -5.10
C VAL A 110 -3.79 -25.36 -4.84
N ALA A 111 -4.83 -25.53 -5.66
CA ALA A 111 -5.73 -26.67 -5.54
C ALA A 111 -4.98 -27.98 -5.81
N GLY A 112 -5.13 -28.98 -4.94
CA GLY A 112 -4.61 -30.33 -5.14
C GLY A 112 -3.26 -30.65 -4.48
N LEU A 113 -2.61 -29.71 -3.81
CA LEU A 113 -1.49 -30.00 -2.92
C LEU A 113 -2.04 -30.42 -1.55
N ARG A 114 -2.03 -31.73 -1.29
CA ARG A 114 -2.14 -32.31 0.06
C ARG A 114 -0.75 -32.51 0.64
#